data_AF-A0AAD8EP84-F1
#
_entry.id   AF-A0AAD8EP84-F1
#
_cell.length_a   1.000
_cell.length_b   1.000
_cell.length_c   1.000
_cell.angle_alpha   90.00
_cell.angle_beta   90.00
_cell.angle_gamma   90.00
#
_symmetry.space_group_name_H-M   'P 1'
#
loop_
_entity.id
_entity.type
_entity.pdbx_description
1 polymer ?
#
loop_
_entity_poly.entity_id
_entity_poly.type
_entity_poly.pdbx_seq_one_letter_code
_entity_poly.pdbx_strand_id
1 'polypeptide(L)'
;SRIFFRKLNPGFAVTSGSDAELQMHGCRYNVKKLFKSKQSPVEELLRQADQLISTQKPRAEVYAAMAESLGLAWKDVNSHLEQRKQILDLNVTYQSRAEDCMDRMRALEIACQDSALPVEIEAVRELLTKIHELKRLMLESLMVSLQDGKLLLEKLREISTQGTLDSRPDHIKTSSEYAISQVEHWLENLHDRRADCWRLRGRVVKLNWNNV
;
A
#
# COMPACT_ATOMS: atom_id res chain seq x y z
N SER A 1 -27.81 -21.22 -34.73
CA SER A 1 -29.18 -21.22 -35.29
C SER A 1 -30.19 -20.96 -34.19
N ARG A 2 -30.58 -19.71 -33.94
CA ARG A 2 -31.74 -19.03 -34.55
C ARG A 2 -33.13 -19.63 -34.23
N ILE A 3 -33.24 -20.56 -33.28
CA ILE A 3 -34.54 -21.13 -32.90
C ILE A 3 -35.19 -20.41 -31.70
N PHE A 4 -34.41 -19.67 -30.88
CA PHE A 4 -34.99 -18.99 -29.72
C PHE A 4 -35.57 -17.60 -29.99
N PHE A 5 -35.34 -17.04 -31.19
CA PHE A 5 -35.73 -15.66 -31.54
C PHE A 5 -37.13 -15.52 -32.18
N ARG A 6 -37.97 -16.56 -32.18
CA ARG A 6 -39.25 -16.56 -32.93
C ARG A 6 -40.53 -16.61 -32.10
N LYS A 7 -40.48 -16.46 -30.77
CA LYS A 7 -41.69 -16.48 -29.92
C LYS A 7 -42.10 -15.12 -29.35
N LEU A 8 -41.39 -14.04 -29.68
CA LEU A 8 -41.65 -12.69 -29.17
C LEU A 8 -42.15 -11.70 -30.22
N ASN A 9 -42.92 -12.16 -31.23
CA ASN A 9 -43.92 -11.29 -31.85
C ASN A 9 -44.94 -12.08 -32.69
N PRO A 10 -46.21 -12.12 -32.28
CA PRO A 10 -47.34 -11.97 -33.18
C PRO A 10 -47.86 -10.53 -33.04
N GLY A 11 -47.76 -9.77 -34.13
CA GLY A 11 -48.35 -8.45 -34.21
C GLY A 11 -49.88 -8.48 -34.15
N PHE A 12 -50.42 -7.33 -33.71
CA PHE A 12 -51.74 -6.78 -33.99
C PHE A 12 -52.97 -7.67 -33.75
N ALA A 13 -53.61 -7.44 -32.61
CA ALA A 13 -55.07 -7.29 -32.57
C ALA A 13 -55.41 -6.25 -31.50
N VAL A 14 -56.01 -5.14 -31.91
CA VAL A 14 -56.78 -4.27 -31.02
C VAL A 14 -57.93 -5.13 -30.51
N THR A 15 -57.78 -5.73 -29.33
CA THR A 15 -58.92 -6.27 -28.59
C THR A 15 -59.39 -5.18 -27.65
N SER A 16 -60.69 -4.91 -27.77
CA SER A 16 -61.49 -3.99 -26.97
C SER A 16 -61.05 -3.93 -25.50
N GLY A 17 -61.11 -2.73 -24.91
CA GLY A 17 -60.68 -2.44 -23.54
C GLY A 17 -61.25 -3.36 -22.44
N SER A 18 -62.30 -4.14 -22.72
CA SER A 18 -62.84 -5.15 -21.79
C SER A 18 -61.90 -6.35 -21.57
N ASP A 19 -61.18 -6.81 -22.60
CA ASP A 19 -60.36 -8.02 -22.49
C ASP A 19 -59.04 -7.75 -21.79
N ALA A 20 -58.44 -6.58 -22.01
CA ALA A 20 -57.24 -6.13 -21.31
C ALA A 20 -57.50 -5.91 -19.81
N GLU A 21 -58.67 -5.38 -19.44
CA GLU A 21 -59.09 -5.19 -18.05
C GLU A 21 -59.34 -6.53 -17.34
N LEU A 22 -60.03 -7.48 -17.98
CA LEU A 22 -60.21 -8.84 -17.46
C LEU A 22 -58.88 -9.58 -17.29
N GLN A 23 -57.94 -9.41 -18.23
CA GLN A 23 -56.62 -10.01 -18.15
C GLN A 23 -55.76 -9.36 -17.05
N MET A 24 -55.87 -8.04 -16.85
CA MET A 24 -55.23 -7.33 -15.73
C MET A 24 -55.83 -7.70 -14.37
N HIS A 25 -57.15 -7.87 -14.28
CA HIS A 25 -57.82 -8.36 -13.07
C HIS A 25 -57.45 -9.81 -12.76
N GLY A 26 -57.34 -10.65 -13.79
CA GLY A 26 -56.84 -12.03 -13.71
C GLY A 26 -55.39 -12.10 -13.23
N CYS A 27 -54.50 -11.28 -13.80
CA CYS A 27 -53.12 -11.15 -13.33
C CYS A 27 -53.04 -10.67 -11.87
N ARG A 28 -53.84 -9.66 -11.49
CA ARG A 28 -53.86 -9.14 -10.12
C ARG A 28 -54.42 -10.15 -9.11
N TYR A 29 -55.42 -10.94 -9.50
CA TYR A 29 -55.93 -12.06 -8.71
C TYR A 29 -54.90 -13.19 -8.59
N ASN A 30 -54.22 -13.53 -9.67
CA ASN A 30 -53.17 -14.54 -9.69
C ASN A 30 -51.97 -14.11 -8.85
N VAL A 31 -51.53 -12.84 -8.91
CA VAL A 31 -50.48 -12.31 -8.04
C VAL A 31 -50.90 -12.31 -6.58
N LYS A 32 -52.15 -11.94 -6.25
CA LYS A 32 -52.66 -12.03 -4.87
C LYS A 32 -52.74 -13.48 -4.37
N LYS A 33 -53.17 -14.41 -5.22
CA LYS A 33 -53.22 -15.84 -4.91
C LYS A 33 -51.82 -16.43 -4.77
N LEU A 34 -50.90 -16.03 -5.64
CA LEU A 34 -49.49 -16.41 -5.58
C LEU A 34 -48.85 -15.84 -4.32
N PHE A 35 -49.05 -14.56 -4.03
CA PHE A 35 -48.60 -13.90 -2.81
C PHE A 35 -49.12 -14.62 -1.57
N LYS A 36 -50.43 -14.92 -1.48
CA LYS A 36 -51.00 -15.73 -0.39
C LYS A 36 -50.41 -17.14 -0.33
N SER A 37 -50.23 -17.80 -1.48
CA SER A 37 -49.66 -19.15 -1.55
C SER A 37 -48.16 -19.20 -1.22
N LYS A 38 -47.45 -18.06 -1.30
CA LYS A 38 -46.04 -17.90 -0.93
C LYS A 38 -45.90 -17.35 0.49
N GLN A 39 -46.90 -16.62 0.99
CA GLN A 39 -46.96 -16.09 2.35
C GLN A 39 -46.97 -17.23 3.37
N SER A 40 -47.77 -18.30 3.15
CA SER A 40 -47.79 -19.45 4.05
C SER A 40 -46.46 -20.23 4.12
N PRO A 41 -45.77 -20.55 2.99
CA PRO A 41 -44.43 -21.11 3.01
C PRO A 41 -43.38 -20.19 3.64
N VAL A 42 -43.50 -18.87 3.47
CA VAL A 42 -42.57 -17.89 4.07
C VAL A 42 -42.81 -17.76 5.57
N GLU A 43 -44.07 -17.75 6.03
CA GLU A 43 -44.43 -17.78 7.45
C GLU A 43 -44.00 -19.10 8.10
N GLU A 44 -44.10 -20.23 7.39
CA GLU A 44 -43.60 -21.52 7.88
C GLU A 44 -42.07 -21.56 7.92
N LEU A 45 -41.38 -20.97 6.93
CA LEU A 45 -39.92 -20.82 6.95
C LEU A 45 -39.47 -19.86 8.06
N LEU A 46 -40.20 -18.77 8.31
CA LEU A 46 -39.95 -17.86 9.42
C LEU A 46 -40.21 -18.56 10.75
N ARG A 47 -41.29 -19.34 10.87
CA ARG A 47 -41.57 -20.17 12.04
C ARG A 47 -40.50 -21.24 12.25
N GLN A 48 -39.97 -21.82 11.18
CA GLN A 48 -38.85 -22.78 11.22
C GLN A 48 -37.54 -22.10 11.58
N ALA A 49 -37.30 -20.87 11.13
CA ALA A 49 -36.15 -20.06 11.51
C ALA A 49 -36.24 -19.61 12.97
N ASP A 50 -37.41 -19.14 13.42
CA ASP A 50 -37.69 -18.80 14.82
C ASP A 50 -37.62 -20.05 15.71
N GLN A 51 -38.11 -21.20 15.22
CA GLN A 51 -37.91 -22.48 15.89
C GLN A 51 -36.45 -22.89 15.88
N LEU A 52 -35.68 -22.70 14.82
CA LEU A 52 -34.24 -22.98 14.79
C LEU A 52 -33.46 -22.03 15.70
N ILE A 53 -33.85 -20.76 15.82
CA ILE A 53 -33.29 -19.77 16.76
C ILE A 53 -33.72 -20.06 18.21
N SER A 54 -34.89 -20.68 18.40
CA SER A 54 -35.39 -21.11 19.71
C SER A 54 -34.81 -22.47 20.14
N THR A 55 -34.55 -23.37 19.19
CA THR A 55 -34.07 -24.76 19.41
C THR A 55 -32.56 -24.89 19.32
N GLN A 56 -31.90 -24.16 18.42
CA GLN A 56 -30.52 -23.76 18.66
C GLN A 56 -30.60 -22.70 19.75
N LYS A 57 -30.43 -23.13 20.99
CA LYS A 57 -29.72 -22.30 21.96
C LYS A 57 -28.24 -22.49 21.61
N PRO A 58 -27.58 -21.67 20.77
CA PRO A 58 -26.16 -21.48 21.00
C PRO A 58 -26.08 -21.08 22.45
N ARG A 59 -25.43 -21.90 23.28
CA ARG A 59 -25.24 -21.55 24.69
C ARG A 59 -24.67 -20.13 24.70
N ALA A 60 -25.06 -19.30 25.66
CA ALA A 60 -24.45 -17.96 25.80
C ALA A 60 -22.91 -18.03 25.73
N GLU A 61 -22.35 -19.16 26.17
CA GLU A 61 -20.97 -19.63 25.99
C GLU A 61 -20.45 -19.58 24.53
N VAL A 62 -21.21 -20.04 23.54
CA VAL A 62 -20.81 -20.01 22.12
C VAL A 62 -20.75 -18.58 21.59
N TYR A 63 -21.73 -17.74 21.92
CA TYR A 63 -21.70 -16.33 21.54
C TYR A 63 -20.57 -15.57 22.25
N ALA A 64 -20.32 -15.87 23.52
CA ALA A 64 -19.19 -15.32 24.26
C ALA A 64 -17.85 -15.74 23.63
N ALA A 65 -17.68 -17.03 23.28
CA ALA A 65 -16.50 -17.54 22.61
C ALA A 65 -16.30 -16.95 21.21
N MET A 66 -17.38 -16.75 20.45
CA MET A 66 -17.34 -16.08 19.13
C MET A 66 -16.97 -14.61 19.27
N ALA A 67 -17.55 -13.89 20.24
CA ALA A 67 -17.23 -12.49 20.50
C ALA A 67 -15.77 -12.32 20.98
N GLU A 68 -15.29 -13.25 21.82
CA GLU A 68 -13.89 -13.31 22.25
C GLU A 68 -12.96 -13.58 21.06
N SER A 69 -13.26 -14.59 20.23
CA SER A 69 -12.49 -14.92 19.03
C SER A 69 -12.44 -13.75 18.04
N LEU A 70 -13.58 -13.07 17.82
CA LEU A 70 -13.63 -11.88 16.97
C LEU A 70 -12.85 -10.72 17.59
N GLY A 71 -12.91 -10.55 18.91
CA GLY A 71 -12.13 -9.55 19.64
C GLY A 71 -10.62 -9.77 19.53
N LEU A 72 -10.17 -11.04 19.58
CA LEU A 72 -8.77 -11.41 19.34
C LEU A 72 -8.37 -11.13 17.89
N ALA A 73 -9.15 -11.60 16.92
CA ALA A 73 -8.88 -11.35 15.50
C ALA A 73 -8.83 -9.86 15.17
N TRP A 74 -9.71 -9.05 15.77
CA TRP A 74 -9.71 -7.60 15.61
C TRP A 74 -8.45 -6.95 16.19
N LYS A 75 -8.00 -7.37 17.39
CA LYS A 75 -6.75 -6.90 17.99
C LYS A 75 -5.55 -7.23 17.12
N ASP A 76 -5.51 -8.42 16.55
CA ASP A 76 -4.43 -8.85 15.66
C ASP A 76 -4.40 -8.03 14.36
N VAL A 77 -5.56 -7.81 13.75
CA VAL A 77 -5.67 -6.92 12.57
C VAL A 77 -5.19 -5.52 12.90
N ASN A 78 -5.59 -4.95 14.04
CA ASN A 78 -5.17 -3.63 14.45
C ASN A 78 -3.65 -3.57 14.71
N SER A 79 -3.07 -4.62 15.31
CA SER A 79 -1.62 -4.75 15.50
C SER A 79 -0.86 -4.75 14.17
N HIS A 80 -1.31 -5.56 13.19
CA HIS A 80 -0.71 -5.58 11.85
C HIS A 80 -0.83 -4.25 11.11
N LEU A 81 -1.96 -3.54 11.26
CA LEU A 81 -2.14 -2.22 10.67
C LEU A 81 -1.19 -1.20 11.28
N GLU A 82 -1.01 -1.21 12.59
CA GLU A 82 -0.08 -0.30 13.26
C GLU A 82 1.37 -0.59 12.88
N GLN A 83 1.76 -1.87 12.77
CA GLN A 83 3.08 -2.25 12.25
C GLN A 83 3.32 -1.75 10.82
N ARG A 84 2.34 -1.91 9.92
CA ARG A 84 2.43 -1.41 8.54
C ARG A 84 2.55 0.09 8.48
N LYS A 85 1.78 0.81 9.30
CA LYS A 85 1.86 2.26 9.42
C LYS A 85 3.26 2.70 9.87
N GLN A 86 3.82 2.06 10.90
CA GLN A 86 5.18 2.36 11.37
C GLN A 86 6.24 2.13 10.28
N ILE A 87 6.18 1.03 9.53
CA ILE A 87 7.10 0.80 8.40
C ILE A 87 6.95 1.90 7.36
N LEU A 88 5.72 2.28 7.02
CA LEU A 88 5.47 3.30 6.01
C LEU A 88 6.02 4.66 6.44
N ASP A 89 5.80 5.05 7.70
CA ASP A 89 6.33 6.29 8.26
C ASP A 89 7.87 6.31 8.25
N LEU A 90 8.51 5.18 8.61
CA LEU A 90 9.96 5.01 8.52
C LEU A 90 10.46 5.09 7.06
N ASN A 91 9.73 4.48 6.12
CA ASN A 91 10.07 4.50 4.70
C ASN A 91 10.01 5.91 4.12
N VAL A 92 8.92 6.64 4.36
CA VAL A 92 8.77 8.04 3.90
C VAL A 92 9.85 8.93 4.49
N THR A 93 10.13 8.77 5.80
CA THR A 93 11.21 9.50 6.47
C THR A 93 12.55 9.22 5.81
N TYR A 94 12.90 7.94 5.62
CA TYR A 94 14.15 7.54 4.98
C TYR A 94 14.27 8.11 3.56
N GLN A 95 13.23 8.02 2.74
CA GLN A 95 13.27 8.52 1.36
C GLN A 95 13.49 10.04 1.32
N SER A 96 12.79 10.79 2.17
CA SER A 96 12.99 12.24 2.27
C SER A 96 14.42 12.60 2.69
N ARG A 97 15.02 11.84 3.61
CA ARG A 97 16.42 12.03 4.02
C ARG A 97 17.41 11.66 2.91
N ALA A 98 17.15 10.56 2.22
CA ALA A 98 17.96 10.12 1.09
C ALA A 98 17.96 11.17 -0.03
N GLU A 99 16.81 11.78 -0.34
CA GLU A 99 16.69 12.88 -1.29
C GLU A 99 17.52 14.11 -0.88
N ASP A 100 17.38 14.59 0.36
CA ASP A 100 18.20 15.71 0.88
C ASP A 100 19.70 15.39 0.83
N CYS A 101 20.09 14.16 1.19
CA CYS A 101 21.47 13.71 1.11
C CYS A 101 22.00 13.76 -0.34
N MET A 102 21.18 13.33 -1.29
CA MET A 102 21.51 13.33 -2.71
C MET A 102 21.63 14.75 -3.27
N ASP A 103 20.76 15.66 -2.87
CA ASP A 103 20.84 17.07 -3.25
C ASP A 103 22.13 17.72 -2.72
N ARG A 104 22.52 17.42 -1.49
CA ARG A 104 23.79 17.89 -0.91
C ARG A 104 25.01 17.30 -1.61
N MET A 105 24.96 16.02 -2.01
CA MET A 105 26.02 15.41 -2.84
C MET A 105 26.16 16.14 -4.18
N ARG A 106 25.04 16.45 -4.86
CA ARG A 106 25.06 17.21 -6.11
C ARG A 106 25.59 18.64 -5.92
N ALA A 107 25.18 19.33 -4.85
CA ALA A 107 25.67 20.68 -4.55
C ALA A 107 27.19 20.70 -4.32
N LEU A 108 27.72 19.69 -3.62
CA LEU A 108 29.17 19.52 -3.43
C LEU A 108 29.88 19.22 -4.76
N GLU A 109 29.30 18.35 -5.59
CA GLU A 109 29.84 18.01 -6.91
C GLU A 109 29.94 19.24 -7.82
N ILE A 110 28.87 20.02 -7.92
CA ILE A 110 28.81 21.28 -8.68
C ILE A 110 29.87 22.27 -8.17
N ALA A 111 29.98 22.47 -6.85
CA ALA A 111 30.98 23.37 -6.29
C ALA A 111 32.43 22.93 -6.61
N CYS A 112 32.66 21.63 -6.77
CA CYS A 112 33.96 21.08 -7.16
C CYS A 112 34.22 21.12 -8.67
N GLN A 113 33.18 21.10 -9.51
CA GLN A 113 33.29 21.08 -10.98
C GLN A 113 33.32 22.49 -11.60
N ASP A 114 32.49 23.40 -11.09
CA ASP A 114 32.29 24.74 -11.68
C ASP A 114 33.30 25.79 -11.20
N SER A 115 34.20 25.43 -10.27
CA SER A 115 35.24 26.36 -9.82
C SER A 115 36.48 26.30 -10.72
N ALA A 116 36.52 27.18 -11.74
CA ALA A 116 37.80 27.65 -12.25
C ALA A 116 38.59 28.21 -11.06
N LEU A 117 39.86 27.80 -10.90
CA LEU A 117 40.67 28.21 -9.75
C LEU A 117 40.79 29.74 -9.75
N PRO A 118 40.27 30.43 -8.72
CA PRO A 118 40.39 31.88 -8.66
C PRO A 118 41.86 32.28 -8.58
N VAL A 119 42.24 33.33 -9.31
CA VAL A 119 43.61 33.88 -9.27
C VAL A 119 43.85 34.68 -7.97
N GLU A 120 42.76 35.16 -7.35
CA GLU A 120 42.77 35.94 -6.13
C GLU A 120 42.76 35.05 -4.89
N ILE A 121 43.69 35.30 -3.95
CA ILE A 121 43.85 34.52 -2.72
C ILE A 121 42.57 34.50 -1.87
N GLU A 122 41.85 35.63 -1.79
CA GLU A 122 40.60 35.71 -1.02
C GLU A 122 39.49 34.86 -1.63
N ALA A 123 39.33 34.88 -2.96
CA ALA A 123 38.36 34.03 -3.65
C ALA A 123 38.68 32.53 -3.48
N VAL A 124 39.97 32.15 -3.41
CA VAL A 124 40.38 30.78 -3.07
C VAL A 124 39.97 30.40 -1.63
N ARG A 125 40.14 31.32 -0.65
CA ARG A 125 39.73 31.08 0.75
C ARG A 125 38.22 30.91 0.89
N GLU A 126 37.45 31.73 0.19
CA GLU A 126 35.98 31.64 0.17
C GLU A 126 35.51 30.32 -0.45
N LEU A 127 36.09 29.93 -1.59
CA LEU A 127 35.78 28.66 -2.25
C LEU A 127 36.11 27.46 -1.35
N LEU A 128 37.28 27.47 -0.70
CA LEU A 128 37.67 26.40 0.22
C LEU A 128 36.71 26.29 1.41
N THR A 129 36.31 27.43 1.97
CA THR A 129 35.34 27.48 3.08
C THR A 129 33.98 26.92 2.65
N LYS A 130 33.50 27.31 1.46
CA LYS A 130 32.26 26.79 0.88
C LYS A 130 32.31 25.27 0.66
N ILE A 131 33.41 24.74 0.10
CA ILE A 131 33.58 23.29 -0.11
C ILE A 131 33.63 22.54 1.22
N HIS A 132 34.31 23.07 2.24
CA HIS A 132 34.34 22.46 3.57
C HIS A 132 32.94 22.38 4.20
N GLU A 133 32.16 23.45 4.09
CA GLU A 133 30.81 23.49 4.62
C GLU A 133 29.86 22.53 3.90
N LEU A 134 29.88 22.54 2.55
CA LEU A 134 29.08 21.60 1.75
C LEU A 134 29.43 20.14 2.06
N LYS A 135 30.72 19.84 2.23
CA LYS A 135 31.18 18.51 2.64
C LYS A 135 30.64 18.13 4.02
N ARG A 136 30.70 19.05 4.99
CA ARG A 136 30.19 18.81 6.36
C ARG A 136 28.69 18.49 6.32
N LEU A 137 27.90 19.34 5.67
CA LEU A 137 26.46 19.17 5.53
C LEU A 137 26.09 17.86 4.82
N MET A 138 26.81 17.49 3.77
CA MET A 138 26.60 16.22 3.06
C MET A 138 26.95 15.01 3.93
N LEU A 139 27.99 15.07 4.75
CA LEU A 139 28.34 13.96 5.66
C LEU A 139 27.27 13.79 6.75
N GLU A 140 26.77 14.90 7.29
CA GLU A 140 25.70 14.89 8.30
C GLU A 140 24.40 14.28 7.74
N SER A 141 23.95 14.72 6.56
CA SER A 141 22.75 14.15 5.93
C SER A 141 22.93 12.68 5.60
N LEU A 142 24.12 12.27 5.17
CA LEU A 142 24.42 10.87 4.89
C LEU A 142 24.34 10.01 6.15
N MET A 143 24.92 10.47 7.26
CA MET A 143 24.85 9.75 8.53
C MET A 143 23.41 9.53 8.98
N VAL A 144 22.58 10.58 8.92
CA VAL A 144 21.16 10.49 9.29
C VAL A 144 20.41 9.54 8.36
N SER A 145 20.59 9.67 7.04
CA SER A 145 19.92 8.81 6.06
C SER A 145 20.28 7.32 6.23
N LEU A 146 21.56 7.03 6.50
CA LEU A 146 22.01 5.66 6.75
C LEU A 146 21.45 5.10 8.06
N GLN A 147 21.32 5.93 9.09
CA GLN A 147 20.73 5.52 10.36
C GLN A 147 19.24 5.18 10.20
N ASP A 148 18.48 6.04 9.50
CA ASP A 148 17.06 5.83 9.25
C ASP A 148 16.82 4.60 8.36
N GLY A 149 17.66 4.38 7.36
CA GLY A 149 17.57 3.19 6.50
C GLY A 149 17.90 1.89 7.24
N LYS A 150 18.85 1.92 8.18
CA LYS A 150 19.11 0.78 9.07
C LYS A 150 17.93 0.48 9.99
N LEU A 151 17.32 1.50 10.58
CA LEU A 151 16.14 1.35 11.43
C LEU A 151 14.96 0.74 10.65
N LEU A 152 14.72 1.22 9.42
CA LEU A 152 13.70 0.67 8.52
C LEU A 152 13.97 -0.82 8.24
N LEU A 153 15.23 -1.16 7.95
CA LEU A 153 15.65 -2.53 7.63
C LEU A 153 15.55 -3.48 8.83
N GLU A 154 15.90 -3.02 10.04
CA GLU A 154 15.66 -3.75 11.29
C GLU A 154 14.17 -4.05 11.45
N LYS A 155 13.31 -3.05 11.20
CA LYS A 155 11.87 -3.22 11.38
C LYS A 155 11.23 -4.16 10.35
N LEU A 156 11.70 -4.11 9.11
CA LEU A 156 11.29 -5.05 8.07
C LEU A 156 11.71 -6.50 8.40
N ARG A 157 12.91 -6.69 9.00
CA ARG A 157 13.39 -8.02 9.43
C ARG A 157 12.61 -8.56 10.63
N GLU A 158 12.23 -7.71 11.58
CA GLU A 158 11.34 -8.10 12.69
C GLU A 158 10.00 -8.63 12.17
N ILE A 159 9.41 -7.97 11.17
CA ILE A 159 8.11 -8.37 10.62
C ILE A 159 8.23 -9.57 9.69
N SER A 160 9.37 -9.73 9.00
CA SER A 160 9.64 -10.94 8.21
C SER A 160 9.85 -12.19 9.07
N THR A 161 10.26 -12.03 10.34
CA THR A 161 10.53 -13.13 11.29
C THR A 161 9.34 -13.44 12.18
N GLN A 162 8.51 -12.45 12.50
CA GLN A 162 7.19 -12.65 13.10
C GLN A 162 6.26 -13.29 12.05
N GLY A 163 6.13 -14.62 12.11
CA GLY A 163 5.29 -15.39 11.20
C GLY A 163 3.89 -14.79 11.03
N THR A 164 3.44 -14.76 9.78
CA THR A 164 2.14 -14.21 9.38
C THR A 164 1.02 -15.23 9.64
N LEU A 165 -0.12 -14.77 10.17
CA LEU A 165 -1.37 -15.56 10.30
C LEU A 165 -2.14 -15.71 8.97
N ASP A 166 -1.62 -15.16 7.86
CA ASP A 166 -2.18 -15.35 6.53
C ASP A 166 -2.14 -16.83 6.15
N SER A 167 -3.29 -17.35 5.71
CA SER A 167 -3.45 -18.70 5.17
C SER A 167 -2.58 -18.95 3.93
N ARG A 168 -1.95 -17.92 3.37
CA ARG A 168 -0.96 -17.97 2.29
C ARG A 168 0.43 -17.56 2.83
N PRO A 169 1.18 -18.49 3.45
CA PRO A 169 2.44 -18.19 4.10
C PRO A 169 3.52 -17.62 3.17
N ASP A 170 3.46 -17.89 1.86
CA ASP A 170 4.52 -17.49 0.91
C ASP A 170 4.43 -16.02 0.47
N HIS A 171 3.23 -15.44 0.32
CA HIS A 171 3.09 -14.13 -0.33
C HIS A 171 3.64 -12.98 0.53
N ILE A 172 3.36 -12.99 1.83
CA ILE A 172 3.82 -11.94 2.74
C ILE A 172 5.31 -12.05 2.99
N LYS A 173 5.84 -13.28 3.09
CA LYS A 173 7.28 -13.54 3.25
C LYS A 173 8.07 -13.07 2.02
N THR A 174 7.60 -13.38 0.81
CA THR A 174 8.23 -12.88 -0.42
C THR A 174 8.13 -11.35 -0.52
N SER A 175 7.02 -10.74 -0.09
CA SER A 175 6.87 -9.28 -0.07
C SER A 175 7.81 -8.60 0.93
N SER A 176 8.03 -9.17 2.12
CA SER A 176 8.95 -8.61 3.12
C SER A 176 10.41 -8.80 2.69
N GLU A 177 10.76 -9.96 2.14
CA GLU A 177 12.09 -10.22 1.57
C GLU A 177 12.42 -9.23 0.45
N TYR A 178 11.48 -8.99 -0.48
CA TYR A 178 11.65 -7.99 -1.53
C TYR A 178 11.86 -6.57 -0.98
N ALA A 179 11.08 -6.18 0.04
CA ALA A 179 11.25 -4.88 0.69
C ALA A 179 12.61 -4.73 1.39
N ILE A 180 13.09 -5.79 2.04
CA ILE A 180 14.43 -5.81 2.66
C ILE A 180 15.50 -5.62 1.59
N SER A 181 15.48 -6.41 0.51
CA SER A 181 16.46 -6.29 -0.57
C SER A 181 16.44 -4.91 -1.24
N GLN A 182 15.26 -4.28 -1.37
CA GLN A 182 15.17 -2.91 -1.88
C GLN A 182 15.87 -1.90 -0.96
N VAL A 183 15.64 -1.98 0.35
CA VAL A 183 16.29 -1.06 1.31
C VAL A 183 17.81 -1.28 1.35
N GLU A 184 18.26 -2.54 1.27
CA GLU A 184 19.69 -2.88 1.16
C GLU A 184 20.31 -2.24 -0.09
N HIS A 185 19.62 -2.35 -1.23
CA HIS A 185 20.06 -1.73 -2.47
C HIS A 185 20.11 -0.20 -2.39
N TRP A 186 19.14 0.44 -1.75
CA TRP A 186 19.15 1.90 -1.56
C TRP A 186 20.33 2.37 -0.69
N LEU A 187 20.63 1.62 0.38
CA LEU A 187 21.78 1.90 1.25
C LEU A 187 23.11 1.71 0.50
N GLU A 188 23.23 0.67 -0.31
CA GLU A 188 24.41 0.44 -1.17
C GLU A 188 24.59 1.57 -2.18
N ASN A 189 23.53 1.98 -2.88
CA ASN A 189 23.59 3.09 -3.83
C ASN A 189 24.00 4.42 -3.16
N LEU A 190 23.57 4.69 -1.92
CA LEU A 190 24.06 5.86 -1.17
C LEU A 190 25.56 5.77 -0.86
N HIS A 191 26.05 4.57 -0.53
CA HIS A 191 27.47 4.34 -0.30
C HIS A 191 28.31 4.50 -1.56
N ASP A 192 27.84 3.99 -2.70
CA ASP A 192 28.50 4.09 -4.00
C ASP A 192 28.56 5.53 -4.48
N ARG A 193 27.44 6.27 -4.39
CA ARG A 193 27.40 7.69 -4.78
C ARG A 193 28.32 8.55 -3.96
N ARG A 194 28.43 8.28 -2.65
CA ARG A 194 29.47 8.91 -1.82
C ARG A 194 30.85 8.61 -2.39
N ALA A 195 31.16 7.35 -2.69
CA ALA A 195 32.48 6.95 -3.19
C ALA A 195 32.81 7.62 -4.54
N ASP A 196 31.84 7.76 -5.43
CA ASP A 196 32.00 8.42 -6.72
C ASP A 196 32.24 9.93 -6.59
N CYS A 197 31.53 10.60 -5.69
CA CYS A 197 31.77 12.01 -5.37
C CYS A 197 33.23 12.24 -4.91
N TRP A 198 33.77 11.33 -4.08
CA TRP A 198 35.19 11.36 -3.67
C TRP A 198 36.16 11.10 -4.83
N ARG A 199 35.83 10.16 -5.73
CA ARG A 199 36.65 9.81 -6.89
C ARG A 199 36.71 10.96 -7.90
N LEU A 200 35.60 11.65 -8.13
CA LEU A 200 35.54 12.84 -8.99
C LEU A 200 36.41 13.97 -8.45
N ARG A 201 36.34 14.26 -7.15
CA ARG A 201 37.23 15.22 -6.51
C ARG A 201 38.71 14.86 -6.73
N GLY A 202 39.08 13.59 -6.54
CA GLY A 202 40.44 13.12 -6.77
C GLY A 202 40.92 13.33 -8.21
N ARG A 203 40.05 13.11 -9.20
CA ARG A 203 40.36 13.32 -10.63
C ARG A 203 40.43 14.81 -11.00
N VAL A 204 39.50 15.64 -10.53
CA VAL A 204 39.49 17.09 -10.79
C VAL A 204 40.75 17.74 -10.25
N VAL A 205 41.14 17.44 -9.01
CA VAL A 205 42.39 17.94 -8.44
C VAL A 205 43.57 17.52 -9.32
N LYS A 206 43.67 16.23 -9.68
CA LYS A 206 44.79 15.72 -10.50
C LYS A 206 44.86 16.34 -11.90
N LEU A 207 43.73 16.60 -12.54
CA LEU A 207 43.67 17.23 -13.87
C LEU A 207 43.99 18.73 -13.82
N ASN A 208 43.59 19.43 -12.75
CA ASN A 208 43.88 20.86 -12.61
C ASN A 208 45.37 21.12 -12.34
N TRP A 209 46.03 20.25 -11.57
CA TRP A 209 47.47 20.34 -11.32
C TRP A 209 48.36 19.93 -12.50
N ASN A 210 47.87 19.09 -13.43
CA ASN A 210 48.61 18.72 -14.63
C ASN A 210 48.51 19.78 -15.76
N ASN A 211 47.64 20.78 -15.60
CA ASN A 211 47.43 21.89 -16.54
C ASN A 211 48.03 23.22 -16.04
N VAL A 212 48.81 23.18 -14.96
CA VAL A 212 49.63 24.29 -14.42
C VAL A 212 51.10 23.88 -14.54
#